data_AF-A0A2W4VIX8-F1
#
_entry.id   AF-A0A2W4VIX8-F1
#
_cell.length_a   1.000
_cell.length_b   1.000
_cell.length_c   1.000
_cell.angle_alpha   90.00
_cell.angle_beta   90.00
_cell.angle_gamma   90.00
#
_symmetry.space_group_name_H-M   'P 1'
#
loop_
_entity.id
_entity.type
_entity.pdbx_description
1 polymer ?
#
loop_
_entity_poly.entity_id
_entity_poly.type
_entity_poly.pdbx_seq_one_letter_code
_entity_poly.pdbx_strand_id
1 'polypeptide(L)'
;MLGAYKTLAAINMLLDDGFGEDAQILVRASYENYLAIAFLAAHPERLDDLVTKKIGLKTGDFEHPVTPAGRKDYRKVVDLETGETLPFSPSVAEMSALTKYPEDLVVHQLLYGFLSEHCHAHMMASGNYRDPSNRRYVVFNPSQTLQAKVYALYVYTLSISELARFQKLKAVHRDRTKRTLRRAIYLLDRSFKLLIFNDELKALPASMKARVKHCEFLASDA
;
A
#
# COMPACT_ATOMS: atom_id res chain seq x y z
N MET A 1 0.64 0.28 14.58
CA MET A 1 0.74 1.70 14.19
C MET A 1 2.16 2.29 14.27
N LEU A 2 3.00 1.91 15.25
CA LEU A 2 4.40 2.38 15.32
C LEU A 2 5.21 2.10 14.04
N GLY A 3 5.01 0.94 13.40
CA GLY A 3 5.65 0.60 12.12
C GLY A 3 5.27 1.57 10.99
N ALA A 4 3.97 1.84 10.80
CA ALA A 4 3.49 2.76 9.76
C ALA A 4 4.00 4.21 9.96
N TYR A 5 4.15 4.67 11.21
CA TYR A 5 4.75 5.97 11.49
C TYR A 5 6.24 6.01 11.16
N LYS A 6 7.00 4.96 11.51
CA LYS A 6 8.41 4.84 11.14
C LYS A 6 8.60 4.80 9.62
N THR A 7 7.74 4.09 8.89
CA THR A 7 7.77 4.08 7.42
C THR A 7 7.50 5.46 6.83
N LEU A 8 6.51 6.20 7.34
CA LEU A 8 6.26 7.57 6.88
C LEU A 8 7.42 8.52 7.19
N ALA A 9 8.04 8.39 8.37
CA ALA A 9 9.22 9.16 8.73
C ALA A 9 10.40 8.84 7.79
N ALA A 10 10.64 7.56 7.49
CA ALA A 10 11.66 7.14 6.54
C ALA A 10 11.39 7.67 5.12
N ILE A 11 10.14 7.62 4.67
CA ILE A 11 9.71 8.24 3.40
C ILE A 11 10.07 9.73 3.40
N ASN A 12 9.73 10.47 4.45
CA ASN A 12 10.05 11.90 4.51
C ASN A 12 11.55 12.17 4.47
N MET A 13 12.36 11.40 5.20
CA MET A 13 13.83 11.54 5.17
C MET A 13 14.39 11.33 3.75
N LEU A 14 13.96 10.27 3.06
CA LEU A 14 14.36 10.02 1.68
C LEU A 14 13.96 11.16 0.75
N LEU A 15 12.75 11.69 0.94
CA LEU A 15 12.21 12.77 0.12
C LEU A 15 12.88 14.13 0.36
N ASP A 16 13.38 14.37 1.58
CA ASP A 16 14.13 15.58 1.93
C ASP A 16 15.54 15.54 1.32
N ASP A 17 16.13 14.34 1.25
CA ASP A 17 17.44 14.11 0.62
C ASP A 17 17.36 13.91 -0.92
N GLY A 18 16.15 13.87 -1.48
CA GLY A 18 15.91 13.79 -2.93
C GLY A 18 15.88 12.37 -3.51
N PHE A 19 15.84 11.34 -2.67
CA PHE A 19 15.73 9.92 -3.05
C PHE A 19 14.29 9.50 -3.29
N GLY A 20 13.67 10.08 -4.32
CA GLY A 20 12.26 9.85 -4.66
C GLY A 20 11.96 8.40 -5.01
N GLU A 21 12.85 7.75 -5.77
CA GLU A 21 12.75 6.37 -6.23
C GLU A 21 12.76 5.38 -5.06
N ASP A 22 13.67 5.55 -4.10
CA ASP A 22 13.73 4.74 -2.88
C ASP A 22 12.49 4.97 -2.00
N ALA A 23 11.98 6.20 -1.96
CA ALA A 23 10.74 6.50 -1.26
C ALA A 23 9.55 5.73 -1.87
N GLN A 24 9.49 5.52 -3.19
CA GLN A 24 8.42 4.74 -3.85
C GLN A 24 8.37 3.29 -3.34
N ILE A 25 9.51 2.67 -3.04
CA ILE A 25 9.59 1.32 -2.47
C ILE A 25 8.82 1.26 -1.14
N LEU A 26 9.02 2.26 -0.29
CA LEU A 26 8.35 2.36 1.01
C LEU A 26 6.87 2.75 0.87
N VAL A 27 6.52 3.55 -0.15
CA VAL A 27 5.13 3.85 -0.50
C VAL A 27 4.39 2.57 -0.90
N ARG A 28 5.01 1.69 -1.69
CA ARG A 28 4.44 0.38 -2.05
C ARG A 28 4.12 -0.47 -0.82
N ALA A 29 5.10 -0.61 0.08
CA ALA A 29 4.90 -1.36 1.32
C ALA A 29 3.77 -0.76 2.18
N SER A 30 3.71 0.57 2.24
CA SER A 30 2.61 1.28 2.92
C SER A 30 1.25 1.01 2.26
N TYR A 31 1.22 0.91 0.93
CA TYR A 31 0.01 0.65 0.16
C TYR A 31 -0.51 -0.78 0.36
N GLU A 32 0.37 -1.78 0.35
CA GLU A 32 0.00 -3.16 0.67
C GLU A 32 -0.59 -3.28 2.09
N ASN A 33 0.00 -2.58 3.04
CA ASN A 33 -0.51 -2.53 4.41
C ASN A 33 -1.89 -1.85 4.49
N TYR A 34 -2.11 -0.77 3.73
CA TYR A 34 -3.44 -0.18 3.59
C TYR A 34 -4.46 -1.21 3.07
N LEU A 35 -4.14 -1.92 1.99
CA LEU A 35 -5.04 -2.92 1.41
C LEU A 35 -5.36 -4.05 2.40
N ALA A 36 -4.37 -4.52 3.16
CA ALA A 36 -4.60 -5.50 4.21
C ALA A 36 -5.57 -4.99 5.30
N ILE A 37 -5.44 -3.72 5.71
CA ILE A 37 -6.37 -3.09 6.67
C ILE A 37 -7.78 -2.98 6.07
N ALA A 38 -7.91 -2.48 4.85
CA ALA A 38 -9.19 -2.30 4.19
C ALA A 38 -9.90 -3.64 3.92
N PHE A 39 -9.14 -4.66 3.52
CA PHE A 39 -9.60 -6.03 3.34
C PHE A 39 -10.12 -6.63 4.65
N LEU A 40 -9.35 -6.57 5.74
CA LEU A 40 -9.79 -7.08 7.05
C LEU A 40 -10.96 -6.29 7.64
N ALA A 41 -11.10 -5.01 7.29
CA ALA A 41 -12.27 -4.23 7.68
C ALA A 41 -13.55 -4.72 6.96
N ALA A 42 -13.44 -5.33 5.78
CA ALA A 42 -14.54 -5.93 5.05
C ALA A 42 -14.75 -7.43 5.39
N HIS A 43 -13.66 -8.13 5.71
CA HIS A 43 -13.60 -9.57 5.95
C HIS A 43 -12.89 -9.90 7.27
N PRO A 44 -13.43 -9.49 8.43
CA PRO A 44 -12.77 -9.70 9.72
C PRO A 44 -12.55 -11.18 10.08
N GLU A 45 -13.38 -12.08 9.55
CA GLU A 45 -13.26 -13.53 9.69
C GLU A 45 -11.99 -14.09 9.04
N ARG A 46 -11.36 -13.34 8.12
CA ARG A 46 -10.14 -13.75 7.40
C ARG A 46 -8.85 -13.25 8.07
N LEU A 47 -8.89 -12.83 9.34
CA LEU A 47 -7.71 -12.39 10.08
C LEU A 47 -6.59 -13.45 10.10
N ASP A 48 -6.98 -14.72 10.25
CA ASP A 48 -6.05 -15.84 10.33
C ASP A 48 -5.25 -16.05 9.04
N ASP A 49 -5.80 -15.65 7.89
CA ASP A 49 -5.11 -15.69 6.60
C ASP A 49 -3.90 -14.75 6.54
N LEU A 50 -3.89 -13.67 7.34
CA LEU A 50 -2.84 -12.65 7.32
C LEU A 50 -1.87 -12.76 8.49
N VAL A 51 -2.31 -13.34 9.62
CA VAL A 51 -1.55 -13.36 10.88
C VAL A 51 -1.20 -14.78 11.31
N THR A 52 -2.21 -15.62 11.53
CA THR A 52 -2.06 -16.93 12.17
C THR A 52 -1.15 -17.86 11.39
N LYS A 53 -1.33 -17.98 10.08
CA LYS A 53 -0.45 -18.83 9.23
C LYS A 53 1.01 -18.36 9.25
N LYS A 54 1.26 -17.04 9.31
CA LYS A 54 2.62 -16.48 9.34
C LYS A 54 3.33 -16.71 10.68
N ILE A 55 2.58 -16.65 11.78
CA ILE A 55 3.10 -16.97 13.11
C ILE A 55 3.31 -18.49 13.21
N GLY A 56 2.33 -19.26 12.78
CA GLY A 56 2.32 -20.72 12.74
C GLY A 56 3.50 -21.34 12.00
N LEU A 57 3.91 -20.77 10.86
CA LEU A 57 5.14 -21.19 10.17
C LEU A 57 6.42 -20.97 11.00
N LYS A 58 6.43 -20.00 11.92
CA LYS A 58 7.59 -19.72 12.80
C LYS A 58 7.55 -20.54 14.08
N THR A 59 6.37 -20.84 14.59
CA THR A 59 6.17 -21.65 15.80
C THR A 59 6.20 -23.15 15.51
N GLY A 60 6.04 -23.54 14.23
CA GLY A 60 6.05 -24.94 13.81
C GLY A 60 4.67 -25.59 13.81
N ASP A 61 3.59 -24.80 13.79
CA ASP A 61 2.21 -25.29 13.70
C ASP A 61 1.80 -25.53 12.23
N PHE A 62 2.49 -24.88 11.29
CA PHE A 62 2.28 -25.02 9.85
C PHE A 62 3.58 -25.29 9.11
N GLU A 63 3.48 -25.94 7.95
CA GLU A 63 4.60 -26.12 7.02
C GLU A 63 4.22 -25.88 5.56
N HIS A 64 5.19 -25.51 4.73
CA HIS A 64 4.98 -25.46 3.29
C HIS A 64 5.04 -26.88 2.70
N PRO A 65 4.01 -27.33 1.95
CA PRO A 65 4.01 -28.65 1.35
C PRO A 65 5.13 -28.76 0.32
N VAL A 66 5.65 -29.97 0.14
CA VAL A 66 6.68 -30.28 -0.85
C VAL A 66 6.00 -30.74 -2.14
N THR A 67 6.34 -30.09 -3.25
CA THR A 67 5.89 -30.48 -4.59
C THR A 67 6.48 -31.83 -5.00
N PRO A 68 5.90 -32.53 -5.98
CA PRO A 68 6.48 -33.78 -6.51
C PRO A 68 7.93 -33.65 -7.00
N ALA A 69 8.36 -32.43 -7.34
CA ALA A 69 9.73 -32.10 -7.75
C ALA A 69 10.69 -31.80 -6.57
N GLY A 70 10.26 -32.04 -5.32
CA GLY A 70 11.08 -31.82 -4.12
C GLY A 70 11.21 -30.35 -3.68
N ARG A 71 10.47 -29.41 -4.29
CA ARG A 71 10.50 -27.98 -3.94
C ARG A 71 9.33 -27.59 -3.03
N LYS A 72 9.55 -26.71 -2.04
CA LYS A 72 8.45 -26.16 -1.21
C LYS A 72 7.49 -25.30 -2.06
N ASP A 73 6.18 -25.50 -1.89
CA ASP A 73 5.15 -24.62 -2.47
C ASP A 73 4.78 -23.53 -1.47
N TYR A 74 5.42 -22.35 -1.60
CA TYR A 74 5.21 -21.19 -0.73
C TYR A 74 3.80 -20.58 -0.84
N ARG A 75 2.99 -21.00 -1.82
CA ARG A 75 1.61 -20.50 -1.99
C ARG A 75 0.63 -21.20 -1.05
N LYS A 76 1.03 -22.32 -0.46
CA LYS A 76 0.19 -23.16 0.40
C LYS A 76 0.87 -23.38 1.74
N VAL A 77 0.06 -23.71 2.74
CA VAL A 77 0.51 -24.21 4.04
C VAL A 77 -0.30 -25.45 4.38
N VAL A 78 0.35 -26.39 5.07
CA VAL A 78 -0.29 -27.55 5.68
C VAL A 78 -0.34 -27.29 7.17
N ASP A 79 -1.54 -27.42 7.74
CA ASP A 79 -1.74 -27.47 9.18
C ASP A 79 -1.27 -28.84 9.68
N LEU A 80 -0.33 -28.86 10.63
CA LEU A 80 0.25 -30.10 11.13
C LEU A 80 -0.65 -30.85 12.13
N GLU A 81 -1.63 -30.17 12.72
CA GLU A 81 -2.62 -30.78 13.62
C GLU A 81 -3.71 -31.50 12.81
N THR A 82 -4.25 -30.82 11.79
CA THR A 82 -5.39 -31.34 11.00
C THR A 82 -4.98 -32.05 9.72
N GLY A 83 -3.77 -31.81 9.22
CA GLY A 83 -3.30 -32.27 7.91
C GLY A 83 -3.90 -31.51 6.72
N GLU A 84 -4.72 -30.48 6.96
CA GLU A 84 -5.40 -29.73 5.90
C GLU A 84 -4.42 -28.81 5.15
N THR A 85 -4.54 -28.79 3.83
CA THR A 85 -3.76 -27.87 2.97
C THR A 85 -4.56 -26.63 2.63
N LEU A 86 -4.08 -25.47 3.07
CA LEU A 86 -4.73 -24.17 2.91
C LEU A 86 -3.88 -23.22 2.04
N PRO A 87 -4.49 -22.21 1.39
CA PRO A 87 -3.74 -21.09 0.81
C PRO A 87 -2.96 -20.34 1.90
N PHE A 88 -1.71 -19.95 1.62
CA PHE A 88 -0.85 -19.31 2.64
C PHE A 88 -1.34 -17.91 3.04
N SER A 89 -1.60 -17.05 2.06
CA SER A 89 -2.02 -15.66 2.27
C SER A 89 -2.78 -15.19 1.03
N PRO A 90 -3.79 -14.32 1.17
CA PRO A 90 -4.39 -13.65 0.02
C PRO A 90 -3.32 -12.84 -0.72
N SER A 91 -3.45 -12.80 -2.04
CA SER A 91 -2.58 -11.95 -2.86
C SER A 91 -2.96 -10.48 -2.70
N VAL A 92 -2.05 -9.54 -3.01
CA VAL A 92 -2.38 -8.11 -2.98
C VAL A 92 -3.51 -7.77 -3.95
N ALA A 93 -3.54 -8.43 -5.11
CA ALA A 93 -4.61 -8.30 -6.08
C ALA A 93 -5.96 -8.77 -5.51
N GLU A 94 -6.00 -9.93 -4.85
CA GLU A 94 -7.19 -10.43 -4.15
C GLU A 94 -7.66 -9.45 -3.07
N MET A 95 -6.73 -8.97 -2.21
CA MET A 95 -7.07 -7.99 -1.18
C MET A 95 -7.67 -6.72 -1.79
N SER A 96 -7.14 -6.23 -2.92
CA SER A 96 -7.67 -5.04 -3.58
C SER A 96 -9.07 -5.23 -4.17
N ALA A 97 -9.37 -6.44 -4.68
CA ALA A 97 -10.66 -6.78 -5.27
C ALA A 97 -11.75 -6.99 -4.22
N LEU A 98 -11.37 -7.40 -3.01
CA LEU A 98 -12.28 -7.73 -1.90
C LEU A 98 -12.31 -6.65 -0.82
N THR A 99 -11.89 -5.42 -1.11
CA THR A 99 -12.19 -4.29 -0.23
C THR A 99 -13.65 -3.86 -0.40
N LYS A 100 -14.15 -3.04 0.53
CA LYS A 100 -15.46 -2.38 0.38
C LYS A 100 -15.50 -1.27 -0.68
N TYR A 101 -14.38 -0.99 -1.36
CA TYR A 101 -14.24 0.11 -2.31
C TYR A 101 -13.86 -0.42 -3.70
N PRO A 102 -14.78 -0.41 -4.67
CA PRO A 102 -14.49 -0.83 -6.04
C PRO A 102 -13.30 -0.08 -6.68
N GLU A 103 -13.07 1.17 -6.25
CA GLU A 103 -11.96 1.98 -6.74
C GLU A 103 -10.59 1.42 -6.37
N ASP A 104 -10.46 0.65 -5.28
CA ASP A 104 -9.18 0.09 -4.83
C ASP A 104 -8.61 -0.89 -5.84
N LEU A 105 -9.45 -1.68 -6.54
CA LEU A 105 -9.01 -2.57 -7.60
C LEU A 105 -8.42 -1.79 -8.79
N VAL A 106 -9.12 -0.73 -9.21
CA VAL A 106 -8.67 0.11 -10.34
C VAL A 106 -7.37 0.83 -9.98
N VAL A 107 -7.29 1.38 -8.77
CA VAL A 107 -6.06 2.01 -8.26
C VAL A 107 -4.94 0.97 -8.15
N HIS A 108 -5.21 -0.24 -7.68
CA HIS A 108 -4.21 -1.30 -7.58
C HIS A 108 -3.61 -1.64 -8.95
N GLN A 109 -4.44 -1.87 -9.97
CA GLN A 109 -3.97 -2.21 -11.31
C GLN A 109 -2.97 -1.19 -11.89
N LEU A 110 -3.17 0.09 -11.59
CA LEU A 110 -2.33 1.18 -12.10
C LEU A 110 -1.15 1.51 -11.16
N LEU A 111 -1.45 1.80 -9.90
CA LEU A 111 -0.47 2.27 -8.92
C LEU A 111 0.48 1.16 -8.48
N TYR A 112 0.00 -0.06 -8.26
CA TYR A 112 0.85 -1.15 -7.78
C TYR A 112 1.85 -1.59 -8.85
N GLY A 113 1.45 -1.60 -10.12
CA GLY A 113 2.35 -1.86 -11.25
C GLY A 113 3.50 -0.86 -11.27
N PHE A 114 3.17 0.43 -11.33
CA PHE A 114 4.15 1.52 -11.28
C PHE A 114 5.10 1.40 -10.08
N LEU A 115 4.56 1.26 -8.87
CA LEU A 115 5.38 1.17 -7.65
C LEU A 115 6.27 -0.08 -7.62
N SER A 116 5.84 -1.19 -8.23
CA SER A 116 6.62 -2.44 -8.24
C SER A 116 7.85 -2.35 -9.14
N GLU A 117 7.85 -1.49 -10.16
CA GLU A 117 9.03 -1.22 -11.00
C GLU A 117 10.21 -0.67 -10.20
N HIS A 118 9.97 -0.04 -9.06
CA HIS A 118 11.01 0.48 -8.18
C HIS A 118 11.60 -0.57 -7.24
N CYS A 119 10.92 -1.71 -7.02
CA CYS A 119 11.32 -2.69 -5.99
C CYS A 119 12.26 -3.78 -6.49
N HIS A 120 12.32 -4.02 -7.80
CA HIS A 120 13.09 -5.13 -8.34
C HIS A 120 14.47 -4.67 -8.80
N ALA A 121 15.53 -5.28 -8.25
CA ALA A 121 16.89 -5.05 -8.71
C ALA A 121 17.12 -5.75 -10.07
N HIS A 122 16.61 -5.16 -11.15
CA HIS A 122 16.86 -5.62 -12.51
C HIS A 122 17.22 -4.45 -13.44
N MET A 123 17.84 -4.77 -14.57
CA MET A 123 18.33 -3.76 -15.52
C MET A 123 17.25 -2.78 -15.97
N MET A 124 15.99 -3.23 -16.11
CA MET A 124 14.88 -2.33 -16.46
C MET A 124 14.57 -1.29 -15.37
N ALA A 125 14.66 -1.66 -14.08
CA ALA A 125 14.37 -0.78 -12.96
C ALA A 125 15.46 0.29 -12.78
N SER A 126 16.68 0.02 -13.27
CA SER A 126 17.74 1.03 -13.33
C SER A 126 17.35 2.25 -14.16
N GLY A 127 16.36 2.12 -15.07
CA GLY A 127 15.78 3.24 -15.82
C GLY A 127 15.16 4.31 -14.93
N ASN A 128 14.64 3.94 -13.76
CA ASN A 128 14.09 4.89 -12.79
C ASN A 128 15.13 5.87 -12.24
N TYR A 129 16.41 5.49 -12.28
CA TYR A 129 17.54 6.27 -11.77
C TYR A 129 18.30 6.98 -12.90
N ARG A 130 17.75 7.05 -14.11
CA ARG A 130 18.41 7.69 -15.26
C ARG A 130 17.79 9.05 -15.57
N ASP A 131 18.58 9.91 -16.20
CA ASP A 131 18.09 11.17 -16.74
C ASP A 131 17.07 10.93 -17.86
N PRO A 132 16.27 11.95 -18.25
CA PRO A 132 15.29 11.81 -19.35
C PRO A 132 15.92 11.37 -20.69
N SER A 133 17.23 11.60 -20.89
CA SER A 133 17.94 11.13 -22.09
C SER A 133 18.38 9.66 -22.04
N ASN A 134 18.20 8.99 -20.89
CA ASN A 134 18.64 7.61 -20.61
C ASN A 134 20.15 7.38 -20.77
N ARG A 135 20.97 8.43 -20.69
CA ARG A 135 22.43 8.36 -20.93
C ARG A 135 23.24 8.33 -19.65
N ARG A 136 22.69 8.81 -18.54
CA ARG A 136 23.42 8.91 -17.26
C ARG A 136 22.50 8.59 -16.09
N TYR A 137 23.11 8.08 -15.02
CA TYR A 137 22.43 7.96 -13.74
C TYR A 137 22.34 9.32 -13.06
N VAL A 138 21.20 9.58 -12.43
CA VAL A 138 20.94 10.76 -11.62
C VAL A 138 20.57 10.31 -10.22
N VAL A 139 21.08 11.04 -9.23
CA VAL A 139 20.78 10.78 -7.82
C VAL A 139 19.50 11.50 -7.40
N PHE A 140 19.20 12.62 -8.05
CA PHE A 140 18.03 13.44 -7.74
C PHE A 140 17.12 13.58 -8.95
N ASN A 141 15.86 13.17 -8.77
CA ASN A 141 14.80 13.35 -9.74
C ASN A 141 13.61 14.09 -9.11
N PRO A 142 13.39 15.38 -9.46
CA PRO A 142 12.29 16.17 -8.91
C PRO A 142 10.92 15.55 -9.17
N SER A 143 10.73 14.90 -10.33
CA SER A 143 9.46 14.29 -10.72
C SER A 143 9.14 13.09 -9.84
N GLN A 144 10.13 12.19 -9.65
CA GLN A 144 9.97 11.02 -8.79
C GLN A 144 9.76 11.42 -7.33
N THR A 145 10.48 12.44 -6.86
CA THR A 145 10.28 13.00 -5.51
C THR A 145 8.86 13.55 -5.33
N LEU A 146 8.33 14.28 -6.31
CA LEU A 146 6.97 14.79 -6.27
C LEU A 146 5.93 13.66 -6.30
N GLN A 147 6.10 12.68 -7.20
CA GLN A 147 5.22 11.52 -7.29
C GLN A 147 5.18 10.75 -5.97
N ALA A 148 6.34 10.43 -5.40
CA ALA A 148 6.45 9.73 -4.12
C ALA A 148 5.80 10.53 -2.98
N LYS A 149 5.96 11.86 -2.94
CA LYS A 149 5.25 12.73 -1.98
C LYS A 149 3.73 12.60 -2.08
N VAL A 150 3.18 12.68 -3.30
CA VAL A 150 1.73 12.61 -3.49
C VAL A 150 1.18 11.22 -3.21
N TYR A 151 1.87 10.16 -3.64
CA TYR A 151 1.45 8.78 -3.37
C TYR A 151 1.56 8.42 -1.89
N ALA A 152 2.62 8.86 -1.19
CA ALA A 152 2.74 8.71 0.25
C ALA A 152 1.57 9.39 0.99
N LEU A 153 1.26 10.63 0.63
CA LEU A 153 0.14 11.37 1.19
C LEU A 153 -1.20 10.66 0.91
N TYR A 154 -1.35 10.09 -0.29
CA TYR A 154 -2.55 9.35 -0.69
C TYR A 154 -2.73 8.09 0.17
N VAL A 155 -1.73 7.22 0.20
CA VAL A 155 -1.77 5.97 0.99
C VAL A 155 -1.98 6.25 2.47
N TYR A 156 -1.35 7.30 3.00
CA TYR A 156 -1.55 7.72 4.38
C TYR A 156 -2.98 8.21 4.65
N THR A 157 -3.56 8.97 3.73
CA THR A 157 -4.96 9.42 3.80
C THR A 157 -5.91 8.23 3.86
N LEU A 158 -5.71 7.23 3.01
CA LEU A 158 -6.52 6.02 3.01
C LEU A 158 -6.38 5.24 4.34
N SER A 159 -5.15 5.06 4.81
CA SER A 159 -4.86 4.37 6.07
C SER A 159 -5.50 5.06 7.28
N ILE A 160 -5.42 6.40 7.35
CA ILE A 160 -6.09 7.19 8.39
C ILE A 160 -7.60 7.03 8.30
N SER A 161 -8.16 7.00 7.09
CA SER A 161 -9.61 6.87 6.91
C SER A 161 -10.14 5.54 7.46
N GLU A 162 -9.39 4.44 7.30
CA GLU A 162 -9.73 3.16 7.93
C GLU A 162 -9.58 3.21 9.45
N LEU A 163 -8.52 3.85 9.96
CA LEU A 163 -8.35 4.04 11.41
C LEU A 163 -9.50 4.86 12.03
N ALA A 164 -10.00 5.87 11.32
CA ALA A 164 -11.11 6.71 11.77
C ALA A 164 -12.42 5.93 11.98
N ARG A 165 -12.59 4.81 11.25
CA ARG A 165 -13.75 3.92 11.36
C ARG A 165 -13.63 2.93 12.53
N PHE A 166 -12.48 2.83 13.18
CA PHE A 166 -12.29 1.87 14.26
C PHE A 166 -13.13 2.25 15.49
N GLN A 167 -14.16 1.45 15.78
CA GLN A 167 -15.17 1.77 16.79
C GLN A 167 -14.59 1.96 18.20
N LYS A 168 -13.54 1.19 18.56
CA LYS A 168 -12.87 1.25 19.86
C LYS A 168 -11.92 2.45 20.01
N LEU A 169 -11.78 3.30 18.99
CA LEU A 169 -10.96 4.50 19.08
C LEU A 169 -11.62 5.53 20.01
N LYS A 170 -10.90 5.96 21.05
CA LYS A 170 -11.35 7.01 21.99
C LYS A 170 -11.71 8.29 21.24
N ALA A 171 -12.74 9.01 21.71
CA ALA A 171 -13.27 10.22 21.06
C ALA A 171 -12.18 11.25 20.72
N VAL A 172 -11.31 11.59 21.68
CA VAL A 172 -10.19 12.54 21.47
C VAL A 172 -9.28 12.13 20.30
N HIS A 173 -8.99 10.84 20.16
CA HIS A 173 -8.18 10.34 19.05
C HIS A 173 -8.97 10.36 17.74
N ARG A 174 -10.26 10.01 17.77
CA ARG A 174 -11.14 10.08 16.60
C ARG A 174 -11.22 11.49 16.02
N ASP A 175 -11.38 12.51 16.86
CA ASP A 175 -11.44 13.91 16.41
C ASP A 175 -10.10 14.39 15.84
N ARG A 176 -8.99 13.98 16.45
CA ARG A 176 -7.65 14.26 15.91
C ARG A 176 -7.44 13.57 14.56
N THR A 177 -7.87 12.32 14.42
CA THR A 177 -7.81 11.55 13.17
C THR A 177 -8.66 12.23 12.09
N LYS A 178 -9.92 12.62 12.38
CA LYS A 178 -10.78 13.35 11.43
C LYS A 178 -10.18 14.68 10.99
N ARG A 179 -9.63 15.47 11.91
CA ARG A 179 -8.94 16.75 11.56
C ARG A 179 -7.72 16.52 10.67
N THR A 180 -6.93 15.48 10.97
CA THR A 180 -5.77 15.11 10.15
C THR A 180 -6.21 14.66 8.76
N LEU A 181 -7.28 13.86 8.68
CA LEU A 181 -7.86 13.38 7.43
C LEU A 181 -8.32 14.54 6.54
N ARG A 182 -9.06 15.53 7.08
CA ARG A 182 -9.49 16.74 6.34
C ARG A 182 -8.30 17.49 5.74
N ARG A 183 -7.23 17.69 6.53
CA ARG A 183 -6.02 18.36 6.05
C ARG A 183 -5.33 17.57 4.94
N ALA A 184 -5.23 16.25 5.10
CA ALA A 184 -4.60 15.39 4.10
C ALA A 184 -5.38 15.38 2.78
N ILE A 185 -6.73 15.31 2.84
CA ILE A 185 -7.61 15.42 1.67
C ILE A 185 -7.42 16.78 0.96
N TYR A 186 -7.43 17.88 1.71
CA TYR A 186 -7.20 19.21 1.13
C TYR A 186 -5.84 19.31 0.42
N LEU A 187 -4.79 18.76 1.02
CA LEU A 187 -3.46 18.74 0.41
C LEU A 187 -3.42 17.85 -0.83
N LEU A 188 -4.11 16.70 -0.84
CA LEU A 188 -4.21 15.82 -2.00
C LEU A 188 -4.90 16.48 -3.18
N ASP A 189 -6.04 17.13 -2.97
CA ASP A 189 -6.77 17.79 -4.06
C ASP A 189 -5.91 18.84 -4.76
N ARG A 190 -5.13 19.61 -3.98
CA ARG A 190 -4.15 20.55 -4.53
C ARG A 190 -3.01 19.86 -5.26
N SER A 191 -2.52 18.74 -4.72
CA SER A 191 -1.34 18.06 -5.24
C SER A 191 -1.63 17.26 -6.52
N PHE A 192 -2.86 16.76 -6.72
CA PHE A 192 -3.22 16.04 -7.95
C PHE A 192 -3.06 16.88 -9.21
N LYS A 193 -3.12 18.21 -9.11
CA LYS A 193 -2.92 19.13 -10.23
C LYS A 193 -1.45 19.24 -10.66
N LEU A 194 -0.52 18.80 -9.80
CA LEU A 194 0.92 18.90 -10.02
C LEU A 194 1.51 17.63 -10.65
N LEU A 195 0.76 16.52 -10.63
CA LEU A 195 1.22 15.26 -11.18
C LEU A 195 1.05 15.24 -12.70
N ILE A 196 2.14 14.92 -13.38
CA ILE A 196 2.15 14.62 -14.81
C ILE A 196 2.17 13.10 -14.94
N PHE A 197 1.20 12.56 -15.66
CA PHE A 197 1.06 11.13 -15.90
C PHE A 197 1.32 10.82 -17.37
N ASN A 198 1.97 9.68 -17.62
CA ASN A 198 2.01 9.11 -18.96
C ASN A 198 0.62 8.56 -19.35
N ASP A 199 0.45 8.18 -20.61
CA ASP A 199 -0.85 7.68 -21.11
C ASP A 199 -1.35 6.44 -20.38
N GLU A 200 -0.44 5.61 -19.87
CA GLU A 200 -0.74 4.40 -19.10
C GLU A 200 -1.37 4.72 -17.73
N LEU A 201 -0.94 5.82 -17.09
CA LEU A 201 -1.43 6.25 -15.78
C LEU A 201 -2.46 7.39 -15.85
N LYS A 202 -2.94 7.77 -17.03
CA LYS A 202 -3.88 8.91 -17.20
C LYS A 202 -5.17 8.76 -16.39
N ALA A 203 -5.62 7.53 -16.17
CA ALA A 203 -6.83 7.22 -15.41
C ALA A 203 -6.60 7.23 -13.88
N LEU A 204 -5.34 7.08 -13.43
CA LEU A 204 -5.00 6.95 -12.02
C LEU A 204 -5.51 8.12 -11.16
N PRO A 205 -5.27 9.41 -11.49
CA PRO A 205 -5.74 10.50 -10.65
C PRO A 205 -7.26 10.56 -10.52
N ALA A 206 -8.02 10.17 -11.55
CA ALA A 206 -9.48 10.12 -11.47
C ALA A 206 -9.94 9.03 -10.48
N SER A 207 -9.36 7.83 -10.55
CA SER A 207 -9.65 6.72 -9.64
C SER A 207 -9.22 7.03 -8.20
N MET A 208 -8.05 7.64 -8.00
CA MET A 208 -7.59 8.09 -6.69
C MET A 208 -8.56 9.11 -6.08
N LYS A 209 -9.02 10.10 -6.87
CA LYS A 209 -10.02 11.08 -6.42
C LYS A 209 -11.35 10.43 -6.07
N ALA A 210 -11.85 9.52 -6.90
CA ALA A 210 -13.06 8.77 -6.61
C ALA A 210 -12.93 8.02 -5.27
N ARG A 211 -11.79 7.38 -5.03
CA ARG A 211 -11.51 6.70 -3.76
C ARG A 211 -11.46 7.67 -2.57
N VAL A 212 -10.88 8.85 -2.73
CA VAL A 212 -10.77 9.89 -1.68
C VAL A 212 -12.13 10.46 -1.28
N LYS A 213 -13.14 10.50 -2.18
CA LYS A 213 -14.50 10.95 -1.82
C LYS A 213 -15.12 10.12 -0.68
N HIS A 214 -14.82 8.82 -0.60
CA HIS A 214 -15.25 7.98 0.52
C HIS A 214 -14.59 8.35 1.85
N CYS A 215 -13.41 8.99 1.81
CA CYS A 215 -12.73 9.53 2.98
C CYS A 215 -13.32 10.89 3.39
N GLU A 216 -13.77 11.71 2.43
CA GLU A 216 -14.45 12.99 2.67
C GLU A 216 -15.72 12.80 3.49
N PHE A 217 -16.58 11.85 3.11
CA PHE A 217 -17.82 11.55 3.84
C PHE A 217 -17.57 11.32 5.34
N LEU A 218 -16.58 10.49 5.69
CA LEU A 218 -16.19 10.22 7.09
C LEU A 218 -15.67 11.45 7.83
N ALA A 219 -15.04 12.36 7.09
CA ALA A 219 -14.52 13.59 7.62
C ALA A 219 -15.62 14.63 7.84
N SER A 220 -16.75 14.56 7.13
CA SER A 220 -17.89 15.50 7.24
C SER A 220 -18.82 15.21 8.41
N ASP A 221 -18.93 13.95 8.86
CA ASP A 221 -19.87 13.51 9.91
C ASP A 221 -19.46 13.96 11.33
N ALA A 222 -19.39 15.27 11.60
CA ALA A 222 -19.20 15.86 12.93
C ALA A 222 -20.07 17.09 13.12
#